data_AF-A0A9E4L7G9-F1
#
_entry.id   AF-A0A9E4L7G9-F1
#
_cell.length_a   1.000
_cell.length_b   1.000
_cell.length_c   1.000
_cell.angle_alpha   90.00
_cell.angle_beta   90.00
_cell.angle_gamma   90.00
#
_symmetry.space_group_name_H-M   'P 1'
#
loop_
_entity.id
_entity.type
_entity.pdbx_description
1 polymer ?
#
loop_
_entity_poly.entity_id
_entity_poly.type
_entity_poly.pdbx_seq_one_letter_code
_entity_poly.pdbx_strand_id
1 'polypeptide(L)'
;MGFWERLIGSDPASSKDARSLVSDLVLNCIEEQGLAQQLREHAERAPHHAGADQLRAVAEQQDQVVQLLQDALTARDETAGVEPKPVKGGQNHWARVGHDLADNRALMKRYGELVAYWDPEVPDAVALFQSLERSKSQIGAALRDIGLRADPHALD
;
A
#
# COMPACT_ATOMS: atom_id res chain seq x y z
N MET A 1 1.73 46.41 -29.80
CA MET A 1 1.62 46.22 -28.34
C MET A 1 0.41 45.34 -28.06
N GLY A 2 0.57 44.23 -27.34
CA GLY A 2 -0.56 43.59 -26.63
C GLY A 2 -1.22 42.32 -27.20
N PHE A 3 -0.56 41.51 -28.05
CA PHE A 3 -1.09 40.15 -28.35
C PHE A 3 -0.35 39.01 -27.59
N TRP A 4 0.86 39.28 -27.08
CA TRP A 4 1.68 38.28 -26.39
C TRP A 4 1.51 38.26 -24.87
N GLU A 5 0.89 39.28 -24.25
CA GLU A 5 0.68 39.35 -22.80
C GLU A 5 -0.47 38.47 -22.29
N ARG A 6 -1.20 37.78 -23.18
CA ARG A 6 -2.32 36.90 -22.80
C ARG A 6 -2.01 35.40 -22.93
N LEU A 7 -0.78 35.05 -23.30
CA LEU A 7 -0.30 33.65 -23.39
C LEU A 7 0.59 33.22 -22.21
N ILE A 8 0.88 34.13 -21.28
CA ILE A 8 1.65 33.86 -20.05
C ILE A 8 0.78 34.25 -18.85
N GLY A 9 -0.38 33.61 -18.73
CA GLY A 9 -1.38 34.01 -17.73
C GLY A 9 -2.34 32.90 -17.28
N SER A 10 -1.99 31.65 -17.56
CA SER A 10 -2.62 30.49 -16.93
C SER A 10 -1.48 29.57 -16.54
N ASP A 11 -0.97 29.78 -15.33
CA ASP A 11 -0.02 28.89 -14.70
C ASP A 11 -0.62 27.47 -14.68
N PRO A 12 -0.12 26.47 -15.44
CA PRO A 12 -0.56 25.10 -15.26
C PRO A 12 -0.05 24.50 -13.94
N ALA A 13 0.74 25.24 -13.17
CA ALA A 13 1.31 24.82 -11.88
C ALA A 13 0.28 24.67 -10.73
N SER A 14 -1.02 24.88 -10.99
CA SER A 14 -2.09 24.67 -10.01
C SER A 14 -2.93 23.41 -10.25
N SER A 15 -2.60 22.54 -11.22
CA SER A 15 -3.50 21.42 -11.58
C SER A 15 -3.23 20.08 -10.87
N LYS A 16 -2.18 19.96 -10.05
CA LYS A 16 -2.11 18.88 -9.05
C LYS A 16 -2.95 19.28 -7.84
N ASP A 17 -4.26 19.19 -8.02
CA ASP A 17 -5.24 19.51 -6.98
C ASP A 17 -4.92 18.70 -5.71
N ALA A 18 -4.90 19.35 -4.55
CA ALA A 18 -4.79 18.68 -3.25
C ALA A 18 -5.88 17.60 -3.05
N ARG A 19 -7.02 17.76 -3.76
CA ARG A 19 -8.10 16.76 -3.86
C ARG A 19 -7.63 15.45 -4.53
N SER A 20 -6.67 15.50 -5.45
CA SER A 20 -6.02 14.32 -6.03
C SER A 20 -5.13 13.60 -5.01
N LEU A 21 -4.36 14.35 -4.21
CA LEU A 21 -3.49 13.74 -3.19
C LEU A 21 -4.29 13.04 -2.10
N VAL A 22 -5.36 13.68 -1.59
CA VAL A 22 -6.24 13.05 -0.60
C VAL A 22 -6.88 11.80 -1.19
N SER A 23 -7.33 11.85 -2.45
CA SER A 23 -7.88 10.68 -3.13
C SER A 23 -6.87 9.54 -3.23
N ASP A 24 -5.62 9.83 -3.58
CA ASP A 24 -4.54 8.83 -3.59
C ASP A 24 -4.30 8.25 -2.21
N LEU A 25 -4.24 9.08 -1.16
CA LEU A 25 -4.05 8.62 0.22
C LEU A 25 -5.21 7.75 0.70
N VAL A 26 -6.47 8.13 0.43
CA VAL A 26 -7.65 7.35 0.80
C VAL A 26 -7.64 6.00 0.08
N LEU A 27 -7.43 5.99 -1.24
CA LEU A 27 -7.40 4.77 -2.03
C LEU A 27 -6.31 3.83 -1.52
N ASN A 28 -5.09 4.33 -1.30
CA ASN A 28 -4.01 3.49 -0.77
C ASN A 28 -4.29 3.03 0.65
N CYS A 29 -4.89 3.86 1.52
CA CYS A 29 -5.25 3.45 2.87
C CYS A 29 -6.24 2.28 2.87
N ILE A 30 -7.25 2.31 1.99
CA ILE A 30 -8.20 1.21 1.82
C ILE A 30 -7.51 -0.06 1.30
N GLU A 31 -6.65 0.05 0.30
CA GLU A 31 -5.86 -1.10 -0.21
C GLU A 31 -5.00 -1.73 0.90
N GLU A 32 -4.34 -0.90 1.70
CA GLU A 32 -3.45 -1.33 2.77
C GLU A 32 -4.21 -1.98 3.93
N GLN A 33 -5.41 -1.48 4.26
CA GLN A 33 -6.32 -2.12 5.21
C GLN A 33 -6.78 -3.48 4.70
N GLY A 34 -7.11 -3.58 3.41
CA GLY A 34 -7.49 -4.84 2.78
C GLY A 34 -6.38 -5.89 2.86
N LEU A 35 -5.14 -5.49 2.58
CA LEU A 35 -3.98 -6.39 2.69
C LEU A 35 -3.72 -6.81 4.15
N ALA A 36 -3.83 -5.89 5.11
CA ALA A 36 -3.69 -6.24 6.54
C ALA A 36 -4.71 -7.31 6.95
N GLN A 37 -5.96 -7.15 6.54
CA GLN A 37 -7.02 -8.11 6.83
C GLN A 37 -6.76 -9.47 6.16
N GLN A 38 -6.35 -9.47 4.89
CA GLN A 38 -6.01 -10.69 4.16
C GLN A 38 -4.89 -11.46 4.84
N LEU A 39 -3.82 -10.79 5.28
CA LEU A 39 -2.70 -11.40 6.00
C LEU A 39 -3.14 -12.07 7.31
N ARG A 40 -4.03 -11.43 8.08
CA ARG A 40 -4.59 -12.03 9.31
C ARG A 40 -5.41 -13.27 8.99
N GLU A 41 -6.29 -13.22 7.99
CA GLU A 41 -7.08 -14.39 7.61
C GLU A 41 -6.23 -15.54 7.09
N HIS A 42 -5.13 -15.24 6.38
CA HIS A 42 -4.18 -16.24 5.94
C HIS A 42 -3.39 -16.84 7.10
N ALA A 43 -3.08 -16.06 8.13
CA ALA A 43 -2.46 -16.55 9.35
C ALA A 43 -3.35 -17.56 10.09
N GLU A 44 -4.65 -17.28 10.21
CA GLU A 44 -5.61 -18.20 10.84
C GLU A 44 -5.78 -19.52 10.09
N ARG A 45 -5.45 -19.53 8.79
CA ARG A 45 -5.49 -20.72 7.94
C ARG A 45 -4.10 -21.33 7.72
N ALA A 46 -3.06 -20.86 8.41
CA ALA A 46 -1.72 -21.40 8.20
C ALA A 46 -1.59 -22.81 8.81
N PRO A 47 -0.90 -23.75 8.14
CA PRO A 47 -0.85 -25.15 8.55
C PRO A 47 -0.03 -25.38 9.84
N HIS A 48 0.84 -24.45 10.21
CA HIS A 48 1.67 -24.53 11.41
C HIS A 48 1.77 -23.18 12.13
N HIS A 49 1.88 -23.24 13.46
CA HIS A 49 1.96 -22.06 14.33
C HIS A 49 3.05 -21.07 13.91
N ALA A 50 4.24 -21.56 13.57
CA ALA A 50 5.34 -20.69 13.15
C ALA A 50 5.01 -19.83 11.91
N GLY A 51 4.21 -20.34 10.98
CA GLY A 51 3.82 -19.63 9.76
C GLY A 51 2.67 -18.67 10.04
N ALA A 52 1.74 -19.07 10.91
CA ALA A 52 0.70 -18.19 11.43
C ALA A 52 1.30 -16.97 12.14
N ASP A 53 2.26 -17.19 13.05
CA ASP A 53 2.88 -16.11 13.82
C ASP A 53 3.71 -15.17 12.94
N GLN A 54 4.39 -15.71 11.92
CA GLN A 54 5.09 -14.90 10.93
C GLN A 54 4.11 -14.03 10.12
N LEU A 55 2.99 -14.58 9.67
CA LEU A 55 1.96 -13.80 8.95
C LEU A 55 1.29 -12.75 9.85
N ARG A 56 1.05 -13.05 11.13
CA ARG A 56 0.55 -12.06 12.10
C ARG A 56 1.54 -10.91 12.30
N ALA A 57 2.82 -11.21 12.45
CA ALA A 57 3.86 -10.19 12.56
C ALA A 57 3.97 -9.32 11.29
N VAL A 58 3.72 -9.89 10.10
CA VAL A 58 3.64 -9.12 8.85
C VAL A 58 2.37 -8.27 8.81
N ALA A 59 1.23 -8.79 9.29
CA ALA A 59 -0.01 -8.01 9.40
C ALA A 59 0.15 -6.81 10.36
N GLU A 60 0.89 -6.97 11.46
CA GLU A 60 1.19 -5.85 12.38
C GLU A 60 2.07 -4.77 11.72
N GLN A 61 3.06 -5.16 10.91
CA GLN A 61 3.84 -4.19 10.11
C GLN A 61 2.96 -3.49 9.07
N GLN A 62 2.01 -4.23 8.51
CA GLN A 62 1.03 -3.70 7.57
C GLN A 62 0.08 -2.70 8.25
N ASP A 63 -0.29 -2.92 9.51
CA ASP A 63 -1.07 -1.96 10.31
C ASP A 63 -0.31 -0.67 10.59
N GLN A 64 0.99 -0.75 10.82
CA GLN A 64 1.82 0.46 10.98
C GLN A 64 1.82 1.31 9.70
N VAL A 65 1.80 0.67 8.53
CA VAL A 65 1.66 1.35 7.24
C VAL A 65 0.28 2.01 7.10
N VAL A 66 -0.79 1.30 7.49
CA VAL A 66 -2.15 1.86 7.53
C VAL A 66 -2.22 3.07 8.46
N GLN A 67 -1.64 2.98 9.65
CA GLN A 67 -1.61 4.07 10.62
C GLN A 67 -0.89 5.30 10.06
N LEU A 68 0.25 5.11 9.38
CA LEU A 68 0.97 6.21 8.73
C LEU A 68 0.09 6.96 7.71
N LEU A 69 -0.70 6.22 6.93
CA LEU A 69 -1.64 6.80 5.95
C LEU A 69 -2.82 7.49 6.64
N GLN A 70 -3.36 6.89 7.72
CA GLN A 70 -4.43 7.49 8.51
C GLN A 70 -3.97 8.78 9.19
N ASP A 71 -2.75 8.83 9.72
CA ASP A 71 -2.15 10.03 10.30
C ASP A 71 -1.99 11.12 9.23
N ALA A 72 -1.55 10.75 8.02
CA ALA A 72 -1.41 11.68 6.89
C ALA A 72 -2.76 12.25 6.40
N LEU A 73 -3.83 11.44 6.46
CA LEU A 73 -5.20 11.87 6.17
C LEU A 73 -5.75 12.77 7.29
N THR A 74 -5.54 12.39 8.54
CA THR A 74 -5.99 13.15 9.72
C THR A 74 -5.35 14.53 9.76
N ALA A 75 -4.07 14.65 9.40
CA ALA A 75 -3.37 15.94 9.28
C ALA A 75 -3.97 16.88 8.20
N ARG A 76 -4.89 16.37 7.37
CA ARG A 76 -5.60 17.10 6.32
C ARG A 76 -7.11 17.18 6.59
N ASP A 77 -7.54 16.86 7.82
CA ASP A 77 -8.94 16.78 8.25
C ASP A 77 -9.78 15.77 7.44
N GLU A 78 -9.13 14.74 6.90
CA GLU A 78 -9.74 13.69 6.09
C GLU A 78 -9.61 12.32 6.79
N THR A 79 -10.47 11.38 6.41
CA THR A 79 -10.42 10.00 6.93
C THR A 79 -10.68 9.00 5.83
N ALA A 80 -9.95 7.88 5.84
CA ALA A 80 -10.30 6.74 4.99
C ALA A 80 -11.45 5.98 5.64
N GLY A 81 -12.47 5.66 4.85
CA GLY A 81 -13.47 4.66 5.23
C GLY A 81 -12.84 3.27 5.35
N VAL A 82 -13.50 2.38 6.08
CA VAL A 82 -13.19 0.96 6.06
C VAL A 82 -14.02 0.31 4.96
N GLU A 83 -13.37 -0.14 3.90
CA GLU A 83 -14.03 -0.88 2.83
C GLU A 83 -13.63 -2.36 2.90
N PRO A 84 -14.57 -3.28 3.18
CA PRO A 84 -14.25 -4.69 3.27
C PRO A 84 -13.88 -5.21 1.89
N LYS A 85 -12.64 -5.66 1.73
CA LYS A 85 -12.19 -6.34 0.51
C LYS A 85 -12.34 -7.84 0.63
N PRO A 86 -12.77 -8.52 -0.45
CA PRO A 86 -12.79 -9.97 -0.46
C PRO A 86 -11.37 -10.51 -0.32
N VAL A 87 -11.15 -11.34 0.70
CA VAL A 87 -9.87 -12.01 0.93
C VAL A 87 -9.62 -13.04 -0.16
N LYS A 88 -8.46 -12.96 -0.80
CA LYS A 88 -8.08 -13.88 -1.88
C LYS A 88 -7.77 -15.24 -1.29
N GLY A 89 -8.59 -16.24 -1.61
CA GLY A 89 -8.30 -17.62 -1.26
C GLY A 89 -7.07 -18.18 -1.98
N GLY A 90 -6.65 -19.38 -1.60
CA GLY A 90 -5.60 -20.13 -2.27
C GLY A 90 -5.71 -21.59 -1.89
N GLN A 91 -5.38 -22.49 -2.83
CA GLN A 91 -5.49 -23.94 -2.63
C GLN A 91 -4.60 -24.46 -1.48
N ASN A 92 -3.59 -23.68 -1.11
CA ASN A 92 -2.71 -23.95 0.01
C ASN A 92 -2.04 -22.68 0.53
N HIS A 93 -1.30 -22.82 1.64
CA HIS A 93 -0.58 -21.75 2.31
C HIS A 93 0.38 -21.03 1.36
N TRP A 94 1.12 -21.77 0.53
CA TRP A 94 2.03 -21.19 -0.47
C TRP A 94 1.29 -20.28 -1.45
N ALA A 95 0.14 -20.71 -1.98
CA ALA A 95 -0.67 -19.93 -2.91
C ALA A 95 -1.22 -18.64 -2.25
N ARG A 96 -1.67 -18.74 -0.99
CA ARG A 96 -2.14 -17.59 -0.20
C ARG A 96 -1.04 -16.54 0.00
N VAL A 97 0.14 -16.97 0.44
CA VAL A 97 1.33 -16.11 0.58
C VAL A 97 1.77 -15.53 -0.78
N GLY A 98 1.60 -16.28 -1.87
CA GLY A 98 1.84 -15.80 -3.23
C GLY A 98 0.94 -14.63 -3.62
N HIS A 99 -0.34 -14.65 -3.23
CA HIS A 99 -1.26 -13.53 -3.43
C HIS A 99 -0.87 -12.32 -2.58
N ASP A 100 -0.54 -12.51 -1.31
CA ASP A 100 -0.07 -11.44 -0.42
C ASP A 100 1.16 -10.72 -0.99
N LEU A 101 2.12 -11.51 -1.51
CA LEU A 101 3.33 -10.98 -2.13
C LEU A 101 3.04 -10.20 -3.42
N ALA A 102 2.09 -10.68 -4.24
CA ALA A 102 1.69 -9.99 -5.45
C ALA A 102 1.02 -8.64 -5.14
N ASP A 103 0.14 -8.61 -4.14
CA ASP A 103 -0.57 -7.41 -3.72
C ASP A 103 0.38 -6.38 -3.10
N ASN A 104 1.31 -6.83 -2.23
CA ASN A 104 2.35 -5.96 -1.69
C ASN A 104 3.25 -5.36 -2.80
N ARG A 105 3.57 -6.12 -3.85
CA ARG A 105 4.34 -5.62 -5.00
C ARG A 105 3.55 -4.60 -5.83
N ALA A 106 2.25 -4.81 -6.01
CA ALA A 106 1.40 -3.87 -6.72
C ALA A 106 1.36 -2.51 -6.00
N LEU A 107 1.24 -2.52 -4.67
CA LEU A 107 1.31 -1.32 -3.84
C LEU A 107 2.68 -0.64 -3.90
N MET A 108 3.77 -1.40 -3.82
CA MET A 108 5.12 -0.86 -3.97
C MET A 108 5.31 -0.13 -5.31
N LYS A 109 4.84 -0.75 -6.41
CA LYS A 109 4.88 -0.12 -7.75
C LYS A 109 4.06 1.17 -7.79
N ARG A 110 2.86 1.16 -7.21
CA ARG A 110 1.99 2.33 -7.13
C ARG A 110 2.64 3.47 -6.34
N TYR A 111 3.36 3.18 -5.25
CA TYR A 111 4.09 4.21 -4.52
C TYR A 111 5.23 4.82 -5.34
N GLY A 112 5.97 4.01 -6.11
CA GLY A 112 6.96 4.52 -7.05
C GLY A 112 6.34 5.44 -8.12
N GLU A 113 5.17 5.08 -8.64
CA GLU A 113 4.41 5.91 -9.59
C GLU A 113 3.95 7.22 -8.94
N LEU A 114 3.49 7.19 -7.68
CA LEU A 114 3.07 8.38 -6.93
C LEU A 114 4.26 9.28 -6.56
N VAL A 115 5.43 8.73 -6.25
CA VAL A 115 6.66 9.51 -6.07
C VAL A 115 6.98 10.27 -7.35
N ALA A 116 7.02 9.58 -8.49
CA ALA A 116 7.29 10.21 -9.78
C ALA A 116 6.21 11.22 -10.18
N TYR A 117 4.96 10.97 -9.81
CA TYR A 117 3.87 11.90 -10.07
C TYR A 117 4.02 13.15 -9.22
N TRP A 118 4.19 13.05 -7.90
CA TRP A 118 4.16 14.20 -6.99
C TRP A 118 5.49 14.98 -6.89
N ASP A 119 6.61 14.43 -7.37
CA ASP A 119 7.90 15.11 -7.48
C ASP A 119 7.90 16.12 -8.65
N PRO A 120 8.39 17.37 -8.48
CA PRO A 120 8.90 18.01 -7.26
C PRO A 120 7.86 18.86 -6.51
N GLU A 121 6.60 18.85 -6.95
CA GLU A 121 5.58 19.81 -6.55
C GLU A 121 5.11 19.65 -5.11
N VAL A 122 5.11 18.43 -4.56
CA VAL A 122 4.66 18.15 -3.19
C VAL A 122 5.71 17.30 -2.46
N PRO A 123 6.79 17.91 -1.95
CA PRO A 123 7.92 17.18 -1.37
C PRO A 123 7.54 16.34 -0.13
N ASP A 124 6.58 16.82 0.67
CA ASP A 124 6.09 16.06 1.84
C ASP A 124 5.37 14.77 1.42
N ALA A 125 4.61 14.81 0.33
CA ALA A 125 3.94 13.62 -0.22
C ALA A 125 4.97 12.65 -0.80
N VAL A 126 5.99 13.17 -1.50
CA VAL A 126 7.10 12.36 -2.02
C VAL A 126 7.82 11.63 -0.87
N ALA A 127 8.16 12.34 0.21
CA ALA A 127 8.81 11.75 1.38
C ALA A 127 7.95 10.66 2.03
N LEU A 128 6.63 10.90 2.14
CA LEU A 128 5.68 9.91 2.63
C LEU A 128 5.66 8.65 1.75
N PHE A 129 5.47 8.79 0.43
CA PHE A 129 5.41 7.66 -0.49
C PHE A 129 6.74 6.89 -0.58
N GLN A 130 7.88 7.56 -0.48
CA GLN A 130 9.18 6.88 -0.36
C GLN A 130 9.32 6.10 0.94
N SER A 131 8.73 6.59 2.04
CA SER A 131 8.69 5.85 3.30
C SER A 131 7.83 4.61 3.18
N LEU A 132 6.67 4.73 2.52
CA LEU A 132 5.77 3.62 2.25
C LEU A 132 6.43 2.56 1.36
N GLU A 133 7.12 2.96 0.30
CA GLU A 133 7.88 2.05 -0.58
C GLU A 133 8.94 1.25 0.21
N ARG A 134 9.67 1.91 1.12
CA ARG A 134 10.62 1.25 2.02
C ARG A 134 9.94 0.20 2.90
N SER A 135 8.79 0.53 3.49
CA SER A 135 8.00 -0.44 4.28
C SER A 135 7.50 -1.61 3.43
N LYS A 136 7.00 -1.36 2.22
CA LYS A 136 6.58 -2.44 1.28
C LYS A 136 7.74 -3.36 0.90
N SER A 137 8.96 -2.82 0.76
CA SER A 137 10.15 -3.62 0.46
C SER A 137 10.49 -4.58 1.61
N GLN A 138 10.42 -4.10 2.85
CA GLN A 138 10.63 -4.91 4.06
C GLN A 138 9.56 -6.00 4.21
N ILE A 139 8.28 -5.64 4.09
CA ILE A 139 7.15 -6.58 4.11
C ILE A 139 7.30 -7.62 2.99
N GLY A 140 7.66 -7.19 1.79
CA GLY A 140 7.88 -8.08 0.66
C GLY A 140 9.05 -9.04 0.85
N ALA A 141 10.09 -8.66 1.59
CA ALA A 141 11.16 -9.56 1.98
C ALA A 141 10.67 -10.63 2.99
N ALA A 142 9.89 -10.23 3.99
CA ALA A 142 9.30 -11.15 4.96
C ALA A 142 8.33 -12.15 4.30
N LEU A 143 7.44 -11.70 3.41
CA LEU A 143 6.52 -12.57 2.69
C LEU A 143 7.24 -13.57 1.78
N ARG A 144 8.34 -13.16 1.13
CA ARG A 144 9.18 -14.09 0.36
C ARG A 144 9.80 -15.17 1.24
N ASP A 145 10.32 -14.80 2.41
CA ASP A 145 10.91 -15.74 3.35
C ASP A 145 9.87 -16.78 3.86
N ILE A 146 8.65 -16.33 4.15
CA ILE A 146 7.52 -17.23 4.48
C ILE A 146 7.23 -18.16 3.30
N GLY A 147 7.08 -17.62 2.09
CA GLY A 147 6.77 -18.39 0.89
C GLY A 147 7.84 -19.42 0.51
N LEU A 148 9.12 -19.17 0.82
CA LEU A 148 10.22 -20.11 0.60
C LEU A 148 10.18 -21.31 1.54
N ARG A 149 9.56 -21.17 2.72
CA ARG A 149 9.39 -22.26 3.70
C ARG A 149 8.07 -23.02 3.51
N ALA A 150 7.12 -22.44 2.78
CA ALA A 150 5.84 -23.06 2.48
C ALA A 150 6.02 -24.13 1.39
N ASP A 151 5.39 -25.31 1.59
CA ASP A 151 5.37 -26.37 0.59
C ASP A 151 4.30 -26.05 -0.49
N PRO A 152 4.69 -25.90 -1.76
CA PRO A 152 3.75 -25.62 -2.86
C PRO A 152 2.83 -26.81 -3.18
N HIS A 153 3.15 -28.02 -2.72
CA HIS A 153 2.38 -29.24 -2.95
C HIS A 153 1.56 -29.69 -1.75
N ALA A 154 1.81 -29.14 -0.56
CA ALA A 154 0.93 -29.35 0.59
C ALA A 154 -0.45 -28.77 0.27
N LEU A 155 -1.51 -29.54 0.52
CA LEU A 155 -2.89 -29.09 0.43
C LEU A 155 -3.39 -28.84 1.86
N ASP A 156 -4.10 -27.73 2.07
CA ASP A 156 -4.71 -27.38 3.36
C ASP A 156 -6.18 -27.80 3.45
#